data_AF-A0A963GAH8-F1
#
_entry.id   AF-A0A963GAH8-F1
#
_cell.length_a   1.000
_cell.length_b   1.000
_cell.length_c   1.000
_cell.angle_alpha   90.00
_cell.angle_beta   90.00
_cell.angle_gamma   90.00
#
_symmetry.space_group_name_H-M   'P 1'
#
loop_
_entity.id
_entity.type
_entity.pdbx_description
1 polymer ?
#
loop_
_entity_poly.entity_id
_entity_poly.type
_entity_poly.pdbx_seq_one_letter_code
_entity_poly.pdbx_strand_id
1 'polypeptide(L)'
;MTDTVDDDVMASDFIREMCKQVRAIDTYGEYDGWSAERLLAPFVLSREERKEIPVIGDPDEVTIARVKAYYNAIAGLIEQRSGTMAGTLMNISHEGFGRALITVGKLIVVDRRLRDVHRFGFESLPKMRDDAERMVSAAVELIARHRDVAEL
;
A
#
# COMPACT_ATOMS: atom_id res chain seq x y z
N MET A 1 -6.95 -3.59 26.95
CA MET A 1 -6.96 -4.57 25.85
C MET A 1 -6.67 -3.93 24.48
N THR A 2 -6.65 -2.61 24.37
CA THR A 2 -6.33 -1.87 23.14
C THR A 2 -4.82 -1.83 22.84
N ASP A 3 -3.97 -1.70 23.87
CA ASP A 3 -2.51 -1.52 23.69
C ASP A 3 -1.81 -2.72 23.02
N THR A 4 -2.23 -3.95 23.33
CA THR A 4 -1.60 -5.17 22.78
C THR A 4 -1.85 -5.40 21.29
N VAL A 5 -2.97 -4.90 20.75
CA VAL A 5 -3.31 -5.05 19.33
C VAL A 5 -2.53 -4.04 18.49
N ASP A 6 -2.35 -2.82 19.00
CA ASP A 6 -1.55 -1.81 18.32
C ASP A 6 -0.06 -2.17 18.34
N ASP A 7 0.48 -2.67 19.46
CA ASP A 7 1.88 -3.14 19.54
C ASP A 7 2.19 -4.28 18.56
N ASP A 8 1.27 -5.25 18.41
CA ASP A 8 1.43 -6.36 17.46
C ASP A 8 1.37 -5.90 16.00
N VAL A 9 0.48 -4.94 15.68
CA VAL A 9 0.42 -4.33 14.35
C VAL A 9 1.71 -3.59 14.04
N MET A 10 2.22 -2.79 14.98
CA MET A 10 3.46 -2.02 14.80
C MET A 10 4.69 -2.91 14.60
N ALA A 11 4.69 -4.10 15.20
CA ALA A 11 5.75 -5.10 15.03
C ALA A 11 5.59 -5.96 13.75
N SER A 12 4.54 -5.76 12.94
CA SER A 12 4.29 -6.57 11.74
C SER A 12 5.26 -6.26 10.59
N ASP A 13 5.50 -7.27 9.74
CA ASP A 13 6.31 -7.11 8.53
C ASP A 13 5.72 -6.07 7.57
N PHE A 14 4.39 -5.94 7.56
CA PHE A 14 3.70 -4.93 6.77
C PHE A 14 4.06 -3.50 7.21
N ILE A 15 4.06 -3.20 8.52
CA ILE A 15 4.44 -1.86 9.00
C ILE A 15 5.90 -1.57 8.69
N ARG A 16 6.80 -2.56 8.84
CA ARG A 16 8.22 -2.42 8.46
C ARG A 16 8.38 -2.09 6.98
N GLU A 17 7.72 -2.85 6.10
CA GLU A 17 7.81 -2.62 4.65
C GLU A 17 7.17 -1.28 4.27
N MET A 18 6.04 -0.89 4.88
CA MET A 18 5.45 0.43 4.70
C MET A 18 6.42 1.56 5.04
N CYS A 19 7.08 1.50 6.20
CA CYS A 19 8.07 2.50 6.59
C CYS A 19 9.22 2.58 5.59
N LYS A 20 9.72 1.43 5.11
CA LYS A 20 10.75 1.37 4.07
C LYS A 20 10.30 2.04 2.78
N GLN A 21 9.08 1.77 2.31
CA GLN A 21 8.56 2.33 1.06
C GLN A 21 8.28 3.84 1.16
N VAL A 22 7.77 4.32 2.30
CA VAL A 22 7.57 5.76 2.54
C VAL A 22 8.91 6.50 2.60
N ARG A 23 9.95 5.90 3.20
CA ARG A 23 11.30 6.47 3.20
C ARG A 23 11.96 6.43 1.82
N ALA A 24 11.71 5.39 1.02
CA ALA A 24 12.31 5.26 -0.30
C ALA A 24 11.87 6.35 -1.29
N ILE A 25 10.69 6.95 -1.07
CA ILE A 25 10.18 8.06 -1.89
C ILE A 25 10.56 9.44 -1.35
N ASP A 26 11.09 9.51 -0.13
CA ASP A 26 11.55 10.73 0.51
C ASP A 26 12.95 11.11 -0.01
N THR A 27 12.95 11.92 -1.07
CA THR A 27 14.18 12.30 -1.79
C THR A 27 15.13 13.14 -0.93
N TYR A 28 14.61 13.89 0.04
CA TYR A 28 15.39 14.83 0.84
C TYR A 28 15.69 14.33 2.26
N GLY A 29 15.21 13.13 2.63
CA GLY A 29 15.42 12.56 3.96
C GLY A 29 14.67 13.33 5.07
N GLU A 30 13.56 14.00 4.74
CA GLU A 30 12.74 14.72 5.74
C GLU A 30 12.24 13.80 6.86
N TYR A 31 12.00 12.53 6.54
CA TYR A 31 11.47 11.53 7.45
C TYR A 31 12.54 10.81 8.26
N ASP A 32 13.82 11.13 8.07
CA ASP A 32 14.91 10.51 8.81
C ASP A 32 14.74 10.69 10.33
N GLY A 33 14.89 9.59 11.07
CA GLY A 33 14.67 9.55 12.52
C GLY A 33 13.21 9.61 12.98
N TRP A 34 12.22 9.74 12.08
CA TRP A 34 10.81 9.68 12.49
C TRP A 34 10.43 8.28 12.98
N SER A 35 9.58 8.21 14.00
CA SER A 35 9.01 6.93 14.44
C SER A 35 8.04 6.38 13.38
N ALA A 36 7.78 5.07 13.42
CA ALA A 36 6.86 4.43 12.49
C ALA A 36 5.43 4.99 12.62
N GLU A 37 4.98 5.30 13.84
CA GLU A 37 3.68 5.89 14.13
C GLU A 37 3.54 7.25 13.47
N ARG A 38 4.56 8.11 13.62
CA ARG A 38 4.56 9.44 13.00
C ARG A 38 4.61 9.35 11.48
N LEU A 39 5.42 8.43 10.95
CA LEU A 39 5.59 8.24 9.51
C LEU A 39 4.31 7.74 8.84
N LEU A 40 3.55 6.89 9.52
CA LEU A 40 2.34 6.27 8.98
C LEU A 40 1.04 6.97 9.39
N ALA A 41 1.09 7.96 10.29
CA ALA A 41 -0.08 8.75 10.68
C ALA A 41 -0.87 9.32 9.48
N PRO A 42 -0.25 9.81 8.38
CA PRO A 42 -0.98 10.29 7.21
C PRO A 42 -1.82 9.23 6.46
N PHE A 43 -1.64 7.95 6.76
CA PHE A 43 -2.45 6.86 6.19
C PHE A 43 -3.71 6.59 7.02
N VAL A 44 -3.79 7.14 8.24
CA VAL A 44 -4.92 6.92 9.15
C VAL A 44 -5.82 8.15 9.13
N LEU A 45 -7.05 7.95 8.65
CA LEU A 45 -8.08 8.99 8.57
C LEU A 45 -9.40 8.40 9.05
N SER A 46 -10.09 9.13 9.94
CA SER A 46 -11.45 8.80 10.34
C SER A 46 -12.41 8.84 9.15
N ARG A 47 -13.60 8.25 9.32
CA ARG A 47 -14.62 8.28 8.28
C ARG A 47 -15.12 9.69 7.99
N GLU A 48 -15.18 10.53 9.01
CA GLU A 48 -15.54 11.94 8.88
C GLU A 48 -14.49 12.70 8.07
N GLU A 49 -13.21 12.65 8.48
CA GLU A 49 -12.10 13.36 7.80
C GLU A 49 -12.03 12.97 6.31
N ARG A 50 -12.16 11.68 6.00
CA ARG A 50 -12.14 11.21 4.59
C ARG A 50 -13.28 11.78 3.76
N LYS A 51 -14.46 11.99 4.33
CA LYS A 51 -15.63 12.53 3.60
C LYS A 51 -15.51 14.03 3.36
N GLU A 52 -14.83 14.74 4.25
CA GLU A 52 -14.61 16.18 4.15
C GLU A 52 -13.64 16.54 3.03
N ILE A 53 -12.72 15.63 2.68
CA ILE A 53 -11.79 15.84 1.57
C ILE A 53 -12.57 15.96 0.24
N PRO A 54 -12.46 17.08 -0.48
CA PRO A 54 -13.10 17.26 -1.78
C PRO A 54 -12.42 16.41 -2.85
N VAL A 55 -13.20 15.88 -3.79
CA VAL A 55 -12.72 15.10 -4.95
C VAL A 55 -12.85 16.00 -6.18
N ILE A 56 -11.94 16.97 -6.30
CA ILE A 56 -11.97 17.99 -7.36
C ILE A 56 -10.57 18.13 -7.95
N GLY A 57 -10.45 18.02 -9.27
CA GLY A 57 -9.17 18.09 -9.97
C GLY A 57 -8.21 16.99 -9.50
N ASP A 58 -6.91 17.20 -9.70
CA ASP A 58 -5.88 16.18 -9.44
C ASP A 58 -5.73 15.87 -7.95
N PRO A 59 -5.59 14.60 -7.55
CA PRO A 59 -5.07 14.29 -6.22
C PRO A 59 -3.66 14.88 -6.06
N ASP A 60 -3.37 15.43 -4.89
CA ASP A 60 -2.07 16.01 -4.62
C ASP A 60 -0.95 14.96 -4.69
N GLU A 61 0.27 15.42 -5.00
CA GLU A 61 1.43 14.55 -5.18
C GLU A 61 1.75 13.73 -3.94
N VAL A 62 1.50 14.26 -2.75
CA VAL A 62 1.73 13.56 -1.48
C VAL A 62 0.74 12.40 -1.33
N THR A 63 -0.52 12.59 -1.70
CA THR A 63 -1.53 11.52 -1.74
C THR A 63 -1.17 10.45 -2.75
N ILE A 64 -0.73 10.82 -3.96
CA ILE A 64 -0.25 9.87 -4.96
C ILE A 64 0.98 9.10 -4.47
N ALA A 65 1.91 9.77 -3.79
CA ALA A 65 3.06 9.17 -3.14
C ALA A 65 2.66 8.15 -2.07
N ARG A 66 1.66 8.45 -1.23
CA ARG A 66 1.12 7.49 -0.24
C ARG A 66 0.51 6.27 -0.90
N VAL A 67 -0.27 6.44 -1.97
CA VAL A 67 -0.83 5.32 -2.75
C VAL A 67 0.29 4.45 -3.33
N LYS A 68 1.35 5.07 -3.89
CA LYS A 68 2.54 4.37 -4.39
C LYS A 68 3.23 3.57 -3.31
N ALA A 69 3.53 4.18 -2.16
CA ALA A 69 4.17 3.49 -1.04
C ALA A 69 3.35 2.26 -0.59
N TYR A 70 2.02 2.41 -0.49
CA TYR A 70 1.13 1.33 -0.09
C TYR A 70 1.16 0.12 -1.03
N TYR A 71 0.99 0.33 -2.34
CA TYR A 71 1.02 -0.76 -3.31
C TYR A 71 2.43 -1.34 -3.49
N ASN A 72 3.48 -0.52 -3.36
CA ASN A 72 4.87 -1.01 -3.37
C ASN A 72 5.15 -1.90 -2.16
N ALA A 73 4.58 -1.59 -0.99
CA ALA A 73 4.76 -2.42 0.20
C ALA A 73 4.08 -3.78 0.03
N ILE A 74 2.90 -3.81 -0.60
CA ILE A 74 2.22 -5.07 -0.97
C ILE A 74 3.11 -5.88 -1.93
N ALA A 75 3.68 -5.24 -2.96
CA ALA A 75 4.59 -5.92 -3.89
C ALA A 75 5.83 -6.48 -3.16
N GLY A 76 6.47 -5.69 -2.29
CA GLY A 76 7.61 -6.14 -1.50
C GLY A 76 7.30 -7.35 -0.61
N LEU A 77 6.12 -7.39 0.00
CA LEU A 77 5.67 -8.54 0.78
C LEU A 77 5.34 -9.78 -0.09
N ILE A 78 4.75 -9.58 -1.27
CA ILE A 78 4.53 -10.66 -2.24
C ILE A 78 5.87 -11.28 -2.63
N GLU A 79 6.87 -10.44 -2.95
CA GLU A 79 8.21 -10.90 -3.30
C GLU A 79 8.86 -11.67 -2.15
N GLN A 80 8.80 -11.14 -0.93
CA GLN A 80 9.34 -11.80 0.27
C GLN A 80 8.72 -13.18 0.51
N ARG A 81 7.42 -13.35 0.26
CA ARG A 81 6.70 -14.61 0.55
C ARG A 81 6.71 -15.61 -0.60
N SER A 82 6.75 -15.15 -1.83
CA SER A 82 6.72 -16.01 -3.03
C SER A 82 8.11 -16.34 -3.59
N GLY A 83 9.12 -15.54 -3.23
CA GLY A 83 10.47 -15.64 -3.78
C GLY A 83 10.57 -15.19 -5.24
N THR A 84 9.55 -14.50 -5.77
CA THR A 84 9.51 -14.01 -7.15
C THR A 84 9.28 -12.51 -7.16
N MET A 85 10.05 -11.81 -7.99
CA MET A 85 10.03 -10.35 -8.07
C MET A 85 8.64 -9.82 -8.43
N ALA A 86 8.15 -8.86 -7.66
CA ALA A 86 6.85 -8.24 -7.87
C ALA A 86 7.02 -6.75 -8.21
N GLY A 87 6.42 -6.32 -9.32
CA GLY A 87 6.44 -4.93 -9.79
C GLY A 87 5.06 -4.28 -9.70
N THR A 88 5.02 -3.00 -9.37
CA THR A 88 3.77 -2.22 -9.35
C THR A 88 3.63 -1.38 -10.62
N LEU A 89 2.39 -1.25 -11.10
CA LEU A 89 2.03 -0.42 -12.24
C LEU A 89 0.75 0.32 -11.90
N MET A 90 0.81 1.64 -11.92
CA MET A 90 -0.34 2.47 -11.55
C MET A 90 -0.58 3.56 -12.58
N ASN A 91 -1.85 3.74 -12.90
CA ASN A 91 -2.32 4.88 -13.67
C ASN A 91 -3.49 5.52 -12.92
N ILE A 92 -3.34 6.78 -12.55
CA ILE A 92 -4.33 7.57 -11.81
C ILE A 92 -4.60 8.82 -12.64
N SER A 93 -5.85 8.98 -13.04
CA SER A 93 -6.34 10.14 -13.77
C SER A 93 -6.46 11.37 -12.89
N HIS A 94 -6.61 12.51 -13.56
CA HIS A 94 -6.90 13.80 -12.97
C HIS A 94 -8.13 13.78 -12.05
N GLU A 95 -9.14 12.95 -12.29
CA GLU A 95 -10.33 12.88 -11.45
C GLU A 95 -10.17 11.94 -10.23
N GLY A 96 -8.96 11.42 -9.97
CA GLY A 96 -8.72 10.48 -8.88
C GLY A 96 -9.27 9.06 -9.13
N PHE A 97 -9.63 8.75 -10.39
CA PHE A 97 -9.92 7.39 -10.84
C PHE A 97 -8.66 6.73 -11.39
N GLY A 98 -8.52 5.43 -11.20
CA GLY A 98 -7.35 4.75 -11.71
C GLY A 98 -7.34 3.25 -11.53
N ARG A 99 -6.16 2.68 -11.69
CA ARG A 99 -5.92 1.25 -11.47
C ARG A 99 -4.53 1.06 -10.90
N ALA A 100 -4.43 0.20 -9.89
CA ALA A 100 -3.17 -0.33 -9.37
C ALA A 100 -3.07 -1.80 -9.72
N LEU A 101 -2.00 -2.15 -10.42
CA LEU A 101 -1.65 -3.50 -10.80
C LEU A 101 -0.37 -3.91 -10.08
N ILE A 102 -0.30 -5.17 -9.67
CA ILE A 102 0.97 -5.81 -9.27
C ILE A 102 1.18 -7.00 -10.18
N THR A 103 2.37 -7.09 -10.77
CA THR A 103 2.76 -8.14 -11.70
C THR A 103 3.93 -8.94 -11.17
N VAL A 104 3.90 -10.25 -11.43
CA VAL A 104 5.02 -11.18 -11.19
C VAL A 104 5.25 -11.93 -12.49
N GLY A 105 6.42 -11.76 -13.12
CA GLY A 105 6.64 -12.16 -14.51
C GLY A 105 5.58 -11.54 -15.42
N LYS A 106 4.79 -12.37 -16.10
CA LYS A 106 3.65 -11.93 -16.95
C LYS A 106 2.28 -12.08 -16.27
N LEU A 107 2.24 -12.48 -15.01
CA LEU A 107 1.01 -12.68 -14.25
C LEU A 107 0.62 -11.40 -13.52
N ILE A 108 -0.60 -10.91 -13.73
CA ILE A 108 -1.19 -9.85 -12.89
C ILE A 108 -1.75 -10.53 -11.63
N VAL A 109 -1.11 -10.28 -10.49
CA VAL A 109 -1.45 -10.91 -9.20
C VAL A 109 -2.31 -10.04 -8.31
N VAL A 110 -2.30 -8.73 -8.53
CA VAL A 110 -3.24 -7.79 -7.92
C VAL A 110 -3.79 -6.87 -9.00
N ASP A 111 -5.11 -6.69 -8.99
CA ASP A 111 -5.84 -5.79 -9.87
C ASP A 111 -6.85 -5.00 -9.05
N ARG A 112 -6.54 -3.73 -8.78
CA ARG A 112 -7.38 -2.83 -7.98
C ARG A 112 -7.80 -1.63 -8.79
N ARG A 113 -9.11 -1.44 -8.94
CA ARG A 113 -9.68 -0.18 -9.41
C ARG A 113 -9.64 0.85 -8.28
N LEU A 114 -9.12 2.03 -8.59
CA LEU A 114 -9.02 3.16 -7.67
C LEU A 114 -10.10 4.19 -8.02
N ARG A 115 -10.72 4.75 -6.97
CA ARG A 115 -11.71 5.83 -7.05
C ARG A 115 -11.51 6.74 -5.85
N ASP A 116 -11.86 8.01 -6.00
CA ASP A 116 -11.74 9.03 -4.95
C ASP A 116 -10.34 9.01 -4.31
N VAL A 117 -9.28 8.91 -5.12
CA VAL A 117 -7.90 8.77 -4.63
C VAL A 117 -7.49 9.91 -3.68
N HIS A 118 -8.06 11.10 -3.83
CA HIS A 118 -7.93 12.22 -2.88
C HIS A 118 -8.18 11.80 -1.43
N ARG A 119 -9.08 10.84 -1.23
CA ARG A 119 -9.53 10.33 0.08
C ARG A 119 -8.78 9.07 0.51
N PHE A 120 -7.63 8.79 -0.08
CA PHE A 120 -6.84 7.61 0.24
C PHE A 120 -6.40 7.63 1.70
N GLY A 121 -6.79 6.60 2.44
CA GLY A 121 -6.52 6.42 3.86
C GLY A 121 -7.38 5.30 4.45
N PHE A 122 -7.04 4.89 5.67
CA PHE A 122 -7.65 3.78 6.40
C PHE A 122 -8.12 4.27 7.77
N GLU A 123 -9.14 3.65 8.36
CA GLU A 123 -9.62 4.10 9.67
C GLU A 123 -8.63 3.77 10.81
N SER A 124 -7.71 2.83 10.59
CA SER A 124 -6.65 2.46 11.53
C SER A 124 -5.53 1.67 10.84
N LEU A 125 -4.36 1.60 11.48
CA LEU A 125 -3.25 0.76 11.03
C LEU A 125 -3.61 -0.74 10.94
N PRO A 126 -4.33 -1.35 11.91
CA PRO A 126 -4.81 -2.72 11.76
C PRO A 126 -5.65 -2.91 10.49
N LYS A 127 -6.55 -1.99 10.15
CA LYS A 127 -7.36 -2.10 8.92
C LYS A 127 -6.53 -1.96 7.65
N MET A 128 -5.52 -1.10 7.67
CA MET A 128 -4.57 -0.96 6.57
C MET A 128 -3.79 -2.26 6.36
N ARG A 129 -3.27 -2.86 7.44
CA ARG A 129 -2.57 -4.15 7.43
C ARG A 129 -3.46 -5.26 6.91
N ASP A 130 -4.69 -5.38 7.43
CA ASP A 130 -5.60 -6.45 7.06
C ASP A 130 -6.03 -6.36 5.58
N ASP A 131 -6.17 -5.15 5.03
CA ASP A 131 -6.43 -4.97 3.60
C ASP A 131 -5.23 -5.43 2.74
N ALA A 132 -4.01 -5.07 3.15
CA ALA A 132 -2.78 -5.51 2.49
C ALA A 132 -2.59 -7.02 2.57
N GLU A 133 -2.77 -7.61 3.75
CA GLU A 133 -2.59 -9.04 4.01
C GLU A 133 -3.51 -9.92 3.15
N ARG A 134 -4.76 -9.50 2.95
CA ARG A 134 -5.69 -10.17 2.04
C ARG A 134 -5.17 -10.17 0.60
N MET A 135 -4.64 -9.05 0.14
CA MET A 135 -4.08 -8.94 -1.22
C MET A 135 -2.80 -9.78 -1.37
N VAL A 136 -1.89 -9.73 -0.38
CA VAL A 136 -0.65 -10.51 -0.40
C VAL A 136 -0.95 -12.01 -0.41
N SER A 137 -1.84 -12.49 0.46
CA SER A 137 -2.20 -13.91 0.54
C SER A 137 -2.82 -14.41 -0.77
N ALA A 138 -3.77 -13.67 -1.33
CA ALA A 138 -4.40 -14.02 -2.61
C ALA A 138 -3.39 -14.02 -3.78
N ALA A 139 -2.46 -13.05 -3.79
CA ALA A 139 -1.41 -12.98 -4.80
C ALA A 139 -0.45 -14.17 -4.70
N VAL A 140 0.01 -14.53 -3.50
CA VAL A 140 0.90 -15.69 -3.27
C VAL A 140 0.22 -16.99 -3.70
N GLU A 141 -1.05 -17.18 -3.36
CA GLU A 141 -1.83 -18.33 -3.83
C GLU A 141 -1.93 -18.36 -5.36
N LEU A 142 -2.18 -17.22 -6.00
CA LEU A 142 -2.27 -17.13 -7.46
C LEU A 142 -0.94 -17.45 -8.14
N ILE A 143 0.18 -16.96 -7.59
CA ILE A 143 1.54 -17.25 -8.08
C ILE A 143 1.82 -18.76 -7.96
N ALA A 144 1.47 -19.38 -6.84
CA ALA A 144 1.67 -20.81 -6.65
C ALA A 144 0.88 -21.65 -7.67
N ARG A 145 -0.34 -21.22 -8.03
CA ARG A 145 -1.18 -21.91 -9.03
C ARG A 145 -0.74 -21.70 -10.47
N HIS A 146 -0.11 -20.58 -10.78
CA HIS A 146 0.31 -20.18 -12.13
C HIS A 146 1.81 -19.89 -12.20
N ARG A 147 2.60 -20.78 -11.59
CA ARG A 147 4.05 -20.61 -11.45
C ARG A 147 4.75 -20.50 -12.81
N ASP A 148 4.26 -21.26 -13.78
CA ASP A 148 4.69 -21.23 -15.17
C ASP A 148 4.57 -19.86 -15.83
N VAL A 149 3.58 -19.04 -15.45
CA VAL A 149 3.40 -17.66 -15.95
C VAL A 149 4.22 -16.66 -15.13
N ALA A 150 4.35 -16.90 -13.82
CA ALA A 150 5.09 -16.05 -12.90
C ALA A 150 6.62 -16.06 -13.16
N GLU A 151 7.14 -17.12 -13.78
CA GLU A 151 8.57 -17.28 -14.11
C GLU A 151 8.95 -16.79 -15.52
N LEU A 152 8.01 -16.20 -16.28
CA LEU A 152 8.22 -15.65 -17.63
C LEU A 152 8.75 -14.22 -17.69
#